data_AF-A0A170YCD4-F1
#
_entry.id   AF-A0A170YCD4-F1
#
_cell.length_a   1.000
_cell.length_b   1.000
_cell.length_c   1.000
_cell.angle_alpha   90.00
_cell.angle_beta   90.00
_cell.angle_gamma   90.00
#
_symmetry.space_group_name_H-M   'P 1'
#
loop_
_entity.id
_entity.type
_entity.pdbx_description
1 polymer ?
#
loop_
_entity_poly.entity_id
_entity_poly.type
_entity_poly.pdbx_seq_one_letter_code
_entity_poly.pdbx_strand_id
1 'polypeptide(L)'
;DNYINKLAENITMFDLYYKYYWKNSPVRPSCDSECRKRMLCDMRSGRSHDRKYLCQELESRIDANTKGTGWRAWLYNSLALSRWF
;
A
#
# COMPACT_ATOMS: atom_id res chain seq x y z
N ASP A 1 -15.31 5.79 -3.92
CA ASP A 1 -13.94 5.42 -3.50
C ASP A 1 -13.57 5.58 -2.02
N ASN A 2 -14.42 6.10 -1.13
CA ASN A 2 -14.00 6.41 0.25
C ASN A 2 -13.45 5.18 1.02
N TYR A 3 -14.03 3.99 0.81
CA TYR A 3 -13.57 2.76 1.45
C TYR A 3 -12.19 2.27 0.96
N ILE A 4 -11.93 2.35 -0.35
CA ILE A 4 -10.65 1.93 -0.95
C ILE A 4 -9.51 2.82 -0.43
N ASN A 5 -9.77 4.13 -0.32
CA ASN A 5 -8.79 5.07 0.24
C ASN A 5 -8.48 4.74 1.72
N LYS A 6 -9.49 4.40 2.53
CA LYS A 6 -9.29 3.96 3.91
C LYS A 6 -8.46 2.68 4.01
N LEU A 7 -8.65 1.73 3.10
CA LEU A 7 -7.83 0.52 3.03
C LEU A 7 -6.39 0.80 2.60
N ALA A 8 -6.18 1.82 1.76
CA ALA A 8 -4.84 2.25 1.34
C ALA A 8 -4.07 2.95 2.47
N GLU A 9 -4.78 3.68 3.34
CA GLU A 9 -4.20 4.42 4.47
C GLU A 9 -3.97 3.54 5.71
N ASN A 10 -4.87 2.59 5.99
CA ASN A 10 -4.80 1.77 7.20
C ASN A 10 -4.50 0.30 6.91
N ILE A 11 -3.27 -0.11 7.26
CA ILE A 11 -2.77 -1.48 7.11
C ILE A 11 -3.64 -2.50 7.85
N THR A 12 -4.04 -2.21 9.10
CA THR A 12 -4.84 -3.13 9.91
C THR A 12 -6.21 -3.40 9.30
N MET A 13 -6.78 -2.37 8.66
CA MET A 13 -8.08 -2.49 7.98
C MET A 13 -7.95 -3.35 6.71
N PHE A 14 -6.84 -3.19 5.98
CA PHE A 14 -6.51 -4.06 4.86
C PHE A 14 -6.28 -5.51 5.30
N ASP A 15 -5.61 -5.76 6.41
CA ASP A 15 -5.34 -7.13 6.89
C ASP A 15 -6.63 -7.87 7.28
N LEU A 16 -7.60 -7.15 7.87
CA LEU A 16 -8.95 -7.66 8.12
C LEU A 16 -9.68 -7.95 6.81
N TYR A 17 -9.66 -7.02 5.87
CA TYR A 17 -10.24 -7.23 4.54
C TYR A 17 -9.61 -8.46 3.85
N TYR A 18 -8.29 -8.59 3.88
CA TYR A 18 -7.55 -9.70 3.29
C TYR A 18 -7.87 -11.04 3.96
N LYS A 19 -8.09 -11.05 5.28
CA LYS A 19 -8.56 -12.22 6.01
C LYS A 19 -9.94 -12.66 5.52
N TYR A 20 -10.88 -11.73 5.37
CA TYR A 20 -12.22 -12.04 4.90
C TYR A 20 -12.29 -12.37 3.40
N TYR A 21 -11.44 -11.76 2.59
CA TYR A 21 -11.29 -12.10 1.17
C TYR A 21 -10.98 -13.59 0.99
N TRP A 22 -10.09 -14.13 1.83
CA TRP A 22 -9.76 -15.55 1.87
C TRP A 22 -10.70 -16.40 2.74
N LYS A 23 -11.84 -15.86 3.19
CA LYS A 23 -12.80 -16.55 4.08
C LYS A 23 -12.13 -17.14 5.34
N ASN A 24 -11.10 -16.47 5.86
CA ASN A 24 -10.27 -16.95 6.96
C ASN A 24 -9.62 -18.32 6.69
N SER A 25 -9.29 -18.61 5.43
CA SER A 25 -8.64 -19.85 5.02
C SER A 25 -7.23 -19.97 5.61
N PRO A 26 -6.84 -21.16 6.13
CA PRO A 26 -5.49 -21.39 6.65
C PRO A 26 -4.41 -21.42 5.56
N VAL A 27 -4.78 -21.62 4.29
CA VAL A 27 -3.87 -21.62 3.13
C VAL A 27 -3.78 -20.25 2.43
N ARG A 28 -3.96 -19.18 3.21
CA ARG A 28 -3.85 -17.81 2.69
C ARG A 28 -2.38 -17.45 2.42
N PRO A 29 -2.02 -16.98 1.21
CA PRO A 29 -0.65 -16.57 0.91
C PRO A 29 -0.26 -15.28 1.65
N SER A 30 1.05 -15.02 1.75
CA SER A 30 1.55 -13.74 2.28
C SER A 30 1.27 -12.62 1.27
N CYS A 31 0.73 -11.50 1.73
CA CYS A 31 0.46 -10.32 0.89
C CYS A 31 1.41 -9.19 1.24
N ASP A 32 2.35 -8.91 0.34
CA ASP A 32 3.27 -7.78 0.45
C ASP A 32 2.65 -6.50 -0.16
N SER A 33 3.38 -5.38 -0.12
CA SER A 33 2.96 -4.08 -0.66
C SER A 33 2.52 -4.13 -2.15
N GLU A 34 3.13 -4.98 -2.98
CA GLU A 34 2.72 -5.19 -4.38
C GLU A 34 1.36 -5.88 -4.49
N CYS A 35 1.13 -6.92 -3.67
CA CYS A 35 -0.15 -7.62 -3.60
C CYS A 35 -1.27 -6.66 -3.18
N ARG A 36 -1.01 -5.82 -2.18
CA ARG A 36 -1.95 -4.79 -1.73
C ARG A 36 -2.28 -3.81 -2.86
N LYS A 37 -1.28 -3.31 -3.58
CA LYS A 37 -1.48 -2.42 -4.74
C LYS A 37 -2.39 -3.07 -5.78
N ARG A 38 -2.10 -4.32 -6.19
CA ARG A 38 -2.91 -5.06 -7.16
C ARG A 38 -4.37 -5.23 -6.72
N MET A 39 -4.61 -5.65 -5.48
CA MET A 39 -5.96 -5.86 -4.97
C MET A 39 -6.78 -4.56 -4.88
N LEU A 40 -6.19 -3.48 -4.36
CA LEU A 40 -6.86 -2.19 -4.24
C LEU A 40 -7.18 -1.59 -5.62
N CYS A 41 -6.25 -1.77 -6.57
CA CYS A 41 -6.43 -1.42 -7.97
C CYS A 41 -7.60 -2.12 -8.65
N ASP A 42 -7.67 -3.44 -8.49
CA ASP A 42 -8.71 -4.26 -9.08
C ASP A 42 -10.10 -3.93 -8.49
N MET A 43 -10.16 -3.49 -7.22
CA MET A 43 -11.40 -2.99 -6.64
C MET A 43 -11.83 -1.63 -7.17
N ARG A 44 -10.88 -0.76 -7.56
CA ARG A 44 -11.20 0.58 -8.07
C ARG A 44 -11.61 0.56 -9.54
N SER A 45 -11.07 -0.36 -10.33
CA SER A 45 -11.35 -0.47 -11.75
C SER A 45 -11.89 -1.84 -12.13
N GLY A 46 -13.13 -1.88 -12.64
CA GLY A 46 -13.65 -3.04 -13.38
C GLY A 46 -13.19 -3.09 -14.85
N ARG A 47 -12.40 -2.10 -15.32
CA ARG A 47 -11.89 -2.03 -16.70
C ARG A 47 -10.47 -2.57 -16.78
N SER A 48 -10.30 -3.66 -17.52
CA SER A 48 -9.04 -4.43 -17.59
C SER A 48 -7.85 -3.70 -18.22
N HIS A 49 -8.08 -2.65 -19.02
CA HIS A 49 -7.02 -1.93 -19.75
C HIS A 49 -6.67 -0.55 -19.17
N ASP A 50 -7.51 0.01 -18.30
CA ASP A 50 -7.32 1.36 -17.75
C ASP A 50 -6.65 1.36 -16.37
N ARG A 51 -6.14 0.20 -15.94
CA ARG A 51 -5.50 0.02 -14.63
C ARG A 51 -4.40 1.06 -14.39
N LYS A 52 -3.54 1.33 -15.39
CA LYS A 52 -2.43 2.28 -15.24
C LYS A 52 -2.89 3.69 -14.87
N TYR A 53 -3.96 4.19 -15.50
CA TYR A 53 -4.47 5.54 -15.25
C TYR A 53 -5.25 5.63 -13.93
N LEU A 54 -6.05 4.60 -13.63
CA LEU A 54 -6.91 4.61 -12.45
C LEU A 54 -6.16 4.31 -11.15
N CYS A 55 -5.02 3.61 -11.24
CA CYS A 55 -4.23 3.19 -10.07
C CYS A 55 -3.09 4.12 -9.69
N GLN A 56 -2.60 4.97 -10.59
CA GLN A 56 -1.42 5.78 -10.34
C GLN A 56 -1.53 6.59 -9.04
N GLU A 57 -2.71 7.16 -8.79
CA GLU A 57 -3.00 7.89 -7.55
C GLU A 57 -2.95 6.99 -6.31
N LEU A 58 -3.57 5.80 -6.37
CA LEU A 58 -3.60 4.84 -5.26
C LEU A 58 -2.21 4.28 -4.94
N GLU A 59 -1.45 3.91 -5.97
CA GLU A 59 -0.09 3.38 -5.81
C GLU A 59 0.82 4.40 -5.13
N SER A 60 0.73 5.68 -5.50
CA SER A 60 1.51 6.74 -4.88
C SER A 60 1.22 6.89 -3.38
N ARG A 61 -0.05 6.76 -2.97
CA ARG A 61 -0.49 6.82 -1.57
C ARG A 61 0.00 5.63 -0.75
N ILE A 62 -0.04 4.43 -1.33
CA ILE A 62 0.43 3.19 -0.68
C ILE A 62 1.95 3.24 -0.51
N ASP A 63 2.68 3.72 -1.53
CA ASP A 63 4.12 3.89 -1.47
C ASP A 63 4.53 4.95 -0.44
N ALA A 64 3.77 6.04 -0.30
CA ALA A 64 4.00 7.05 0.73
C ALA A 64 3.85 6.47 2.14
N ASN A 65 2.79 5.67 2.40
CA ASN A 65 2.57 5.02 3.70
C ASN A 65 3.61 3.94 4.02
N THR A 66 4.15 3.26 3.01
CA THR A 66 5.11 2.15 3.21
C THR A 66 6.54 2.66 3.44
N LYS A 67 6.88 3.88 3.00
CA LYS A 67 8.22 4.48 3.12
C LYS A 67 8.55 5.03 4.52
N GLY A 68 7.64 4.95 5.49
CA GLY A 68 7.76 5.61 6.79
C GLY A 68 8.49 4.85 7.90
N THR A 69 8.90 3.60 7.74
CA THR A 69 9.34 2.77 8.88
C THR A 69 10.63 1.99 8.60
N GLY A 70 11.73 2.71 8.42
CA GLY A 70 13.04 2.08 8.34
C GLY A 70 14.15 2.95 8.90
N TRP A 71 15.03 2.36 9.70
CA TRP A 71 16.31 2.93 10.17
C TRP A 71 17.11 3.62 9.05
N ARG A 72 16.93 3.19 7.79
CA ARG A 72 17.50 3.83 6.58
C ARG A 72 17.00 5.26 6.39
N ALA A 73 15.71 5.52 6.56
CA ALA A 73 15.14 6.87 6.44
C ALA A 73 15.66 7.82 7.54
N TRP A 74 15.86 7.31 8.76
CA TRP A 74 16.50 8.05 9.86
C TRP A 74 17.97 8.39 9.53
N LEU A 75 18.75 7.42 9.03
CA LEU A 75 20.14 7.66 8.62
C LEU A 75 20.27 8.67 7.48
N TYR A 76 19.44 8.59 6.44
CA TYR A 76 19.50 9.53 5.32
C TYR A 76 19.19 10.96 5.75
N ASN A 77 18.21 11.16 6.64
CA ASN A 77 17.89 12.51 7.13
C ASN A 77 19.00 13.06 8.05
N SER A 78 19.64 12.19 8.86
CA SER A 78 20.76 12.60 9.72
C SER A 78 22.02 12.96 8.93
N LEU A 79 22.34 12.24 7.84
CA LEU A 79 23.49 12.55 6.98
C LEU A 79 23.21 13.75 6.04
N ALA A 80 21.95 14.04 5.72
CA ALA A 80 21.59 15.23 4.96
C ALA A 80 21.72 16.52 5.78
N LEU A 81 21.50 16.45 7.10
CA LEU A 81 21.66 17.57 8.03
C LEU A 81 23.13 17.89 8.38
N SER A 82 24.08 16.99 8.10
CA SER A 82 25.50 17.22 8.36
C SER A 82 26.25 17.98 7.25
N ARG A 83 25.55 18.47 6.21
CA ARG A 83 26.15 19.29 5.13
C ARG A 83 25.98 20.80 5.34
N TRP A 84 25.48 21.22 6.49
CA TRP A 84 25.41 22.61 6.95
C TRP A 84 26.13 22.80 8.30
N PHE A 85 27.38 22.33 8.38
CA PHE A 85 28.44 22.92 9.20
C PHE A 85 29.79 22.64 8.54
#